data_AF-A0A067BK43-F1
#
_entry.id   AF-A0A067BK43-F1
#
_cell.length_a   1.000
_cell.length_b   1.000
_cell.length_c   1.000
_cell.angle_alpha   90.00
_cell.angle_beta   90.00
_cell.angle_gamma   90.00
#
_symmetry.space_group_name_H-M   'P 1'
#
loop_
_entity.id
_entity.type
_entity.pdbx_description
1 polymer ?
#
loop_
_entity_poly.entity_id
_entity_poly.type
_entity_poly.pdbx_seq_one_letter_code
_entity_poly.pdbx_strand_id
1 'polypeptide(L)'
;MLRLIAARAPAPRLALGLPRAFSTVDAPKKTFTYKLPDEVSAEKDLRFGFKPAQIRDAPDAVHRMLNLDNASQAEINQLKIQKAIEAFQRFPGDTGSTEVQVAVLTQKIKRMTEHFKDHKKDNHSRRGLQSMISRRKKLLEYLRRENLQQYRAVVAALGLRFT
;
A
#
# COMPACT_ATOMS: atom_id res chain seq x y z
N MET A 1 72.96 42.94 -32.34
CA MET A 1 71.98 43.67 -31.50
C MET A 1 70.73 43.85 -32.36
N LEU A 2 69.55 43.25 -32.16
CA LEU A 2 68.80 42.75 -31.01
C LEU A 2 67.95 41.51 -31.42
N ARG A 3 67.53 40.72 -30.43
CA ARG A 3 66.82 39.43 -30.53
C ARG A 3 65.36 39.58 -30.99
N LEU A 4 64.92 38.66 -31.86
CA LEU A 4 63.52 38.38 -32.17
C LEU A 4 62.94 37.50 -31.04
N ILE A 5 62.14 38.09 -30.14
CA ILE A 5 61.41 37.35 -29.10
C ILE A 5 59.93 37.36 -29.49
N ALA A 6 59.42 36.21 -29.94
CA ALA A 6 58.01 36.02 -30.19
C ALA A 6 57.23 36.04 -28.86
N ALA A 7 56.50 37.13 -28.60
CA ALA A 7 55.57 37.23 -27.49
C ALA A 7 54.30 36.43 -27.81
N ARG A 8 54.20 35.22 -27.24
CA ARG A 8 52.99 34.41 -27.23
C ARG A 8 51.98 35.04 -26.27
N ALA A 9 50.90 35.61 -26.81
CA ALA A 9 49.80 36.15 -26.00
C ALA A 9 49.15 35.03 -25.15
N PRO A 10 48.79 35.29 -23.87
CA PRO A 10 48.04 34.34 -23.06
C PRO A 10 46.57 34.31 -23.48
N ALA A 11 46.00 33.10 -23.61
CA ALA A 11 44.59 32.88 -23.93
C ALA A 11 43.64 33.58 -22.92
N PRO A 12 42.47 34.07 -23.34
CA PRO A 12 41.49 34.66 -22.42
C PRO A 12 40.97 33.59 -21.46
N ARG A 13 41.05 33.89 -20.15
CA ARG A 13 40.47 33.05 -19.09
C ARG A 13 38.98 32.88 -19.35
N LEU A 14 38.56 31.63 -19.54
CA LEU A 14 37.16 31.21 -19.54
C LEU A 14 36.45 31.84 -18.34
N ALA A 15 35.40 32.60 -18.60
CA ALA A 15 34.55 33.19 -17.58
C ALA A 15 34.08 32.08 -16.62
N LEU A 16 34.25 32.34 -15.33
CA LEU A 16 33.71 31.53 -14.25
C LEU A 16 32.25 31.18 -14.53
N GLY A 17 31.98 29.90 -14.74
CA GLY A 17 30.63 29.37 -14.66
C GLY A 17 30.07 29.71 -13.29
N LEU A 18 28.99 30.49 -13.27
CA LEU A 18 28.16 30.74 -12.09
C LEU A 18 27.95 29.41 -11.34
N PRO A 19 28.00 29.39 -9.99
CA PRO A 19 27.63 28.18 -9.26
C PRO A 19 26.23 27.79 -9.73
N ARG A 20 26.09 26.58 -10.29
CA ARG A 20 24.76 25.99 -10.53
C ARG A 20 24.03 26.12 -9.20
N ALA A 21 22.99 26.94 -9.17
CA ALA A 21 22.09 26.99 -8.04
C ALA A 21 21.66 25.54 -7.77
N PHE A 22 22.16 24.96 -6.68
CA PHE A 22 21.52 23.79 -6.11
C PHE A 22 20.12 24.29 -5.78
N SER A 23 19.15 23.92 -6.62
CA SER A 23 17.76 24.18 -6.35
C SER A 23 17.42 23.44 -5.06
N THR A 24 17.50 24.13 -3.92
CA THR A 24 16.97 23.69 -2.63
C THR A 24 15.45 23.86 -2.61
N VAL A 25 14.79 23.54 -3.72
CA VAL A 25 13.37 23.28 -3.72
C VAL A 25 13.26 21.78 -3.51
N ASP A 26 13.39 21.37 -2.25
CA ASP A 26 12.90 20.05 -1.81
C ASP A 26 11.49 19.90 -2.39
N ALA A 27 11.34 19.02 -3.37
CA ALA A 27 10.03 18.69 -3.91
C ALA A 27 9.11 18.34 -2.73
N PRO A 28 7.83 18.77 -2.74
CA PRO A 28 6.94 18.51 -1.63
C PRO A 28 6.91 17.00 -1.40
N LYS A 29 7.43 16.55 -0.24
CA LYS A 29 7.43 15.13 0.12
C LYS A 29 5.97 14.70 0.12
N LYS A 30 5.59 13.79 -0.80
CA LYS A 30 4.21 13.30 -0.92
C LYS A 30 3.74 12.85 0.46
N THR A 31 2.72 13.50 1.00
CA THR A 31 2.10 13.13 2.26
C THR A 31 1.25 11.89 2.01
N PHE A 32 1.65 10.74 2.54
CA PHE A 32 0.89 9.49 2.39
C PHE A 32 -0.14 9.38 3.51
N THR A 33 -1.42 9.46 3.17
CA THR A 33 -2.53 9.29 4.11
C THR A 33 -3.24 7.98 3.82
N TYR A 34 -2.85 6.91 4.50
CA TYR A 34 -3.58 5.64 4.46
C TYR A 34 -4.61 5.61 5.58
N LYS A 35 -5.81 5.08 5.28
CA LYS A 35 -6.86 4.85 6.27
C LYS A 35 -6.93 3.37 6.60
N LEU A 36 -7.29 3.04 7.83
CA LEU A 36 -7.60 1.66 8.19
C LEU A 36 -8.78 1.19 7.30
N PRO A 37 -8.76 -0.03 6.74
CA PRO A 37 -9.85 -0.50 5.91
C PRO A 37 -11.16 -0.52 6.70
N ASP A 38 -12.22 0.05 6.14
CA ASP A 38 -13.54 0.07 6.77
C ASP A 38 -14.02 -1.36 7.06
N GLU A 39 -14.67 -1.56 8.20
CA GLU A 39 -15.26 -2.86 8.52
C GLU A 39 -16.34 -3.21 7.49
N VAL A 40 -16.47 -4.50 7.18
CA VAL A 40 -17.56 -4.98 6.32
C VAL A 40 -18.86 -4.91 7.12
N SER A 41 -19.81 -4.11 6.65
CA SER A 41 -21.09 -3.87 7.34
C SER A 41 -22.24 -4.24 6.41
N ALA A 42 -23.21 -5.00 6.95
CA ALA A 42 -24.40 -5.47 6.26
C ALA A 42 -25.23 -4.32 5.63
N GLU A 43 -25.12 -3.11 6.18
CA GLU A 43 -25.88 -1.95 5.71
C GLU A 43 -25.30 -1.31 4.42
N LYS A 44 -23.99 -1.43 4.22
CA LYS A 44 -23.27 -0.69 3.17
C LYS A 44 -22.80 -1.58 2.04
N ASP A 45 -22.53 -2.85 2.34
CA ASP A 45 -21.97 -3.80 1.40
C ASP A 45 -23.02 -4.87 1.06
N LEU A 46 -23.07 -5.26 -0.22
CA LEU A 46 -23.91 -6.34 -0.70
C LEU A 46 -23.04 -7.49 -1.22
N ARG A 47 -23.65 -8.68 -1.33
CA ARG A 47 -23.02 -9.85 -1.95
C ARG A 47 -22.58 -9.54 -3.38
N PHE A 48 -21.57 -10.29 -3.83
CA PHE A 48 -20.96 -10.15 -5.16
C PHE A 48 -20.33 -8.77 -5.46
N GLY A 49 -20.15 -7.92 -4.44
CA GLY A 49 -19.54 -6.60 -4.61
C GLY A 49 -20.47 -5.56 -5.22
N PHE A 50 -21.79 -5.79 -5.21
CA PHE A 50 -22.75 -4.77 -5.58
C PHE A 50 -22.75 -3.61 -4.58
N LYS A 51 -23.01 -2.41 -5.08
CA LYS A 51 -23.24 -1.22 -4.24
C LYS A 51 -24.75 -1.00 -4.08
N PRO A 52 -25.23 -0.55 -2.90
CA PRO A 52 -26.65 -0.27 -2.69
C PRO A 52 -27.26 0.69 -3.72
N ALA A 53 -26.46 1.66 -4.20
CA ALA A 53 -26.86 2.59 -5.24
C ALA A 53 -27.24 1.93 -6.58
N GLN A 54 -26.70 0.75 -6.89
CA GLN A 54 -26.97 0.02 -8.14
C GLN A 54 -28.31 -0.73 -8.11
N ILE A 55 -28.87 -0.97 -6.92
CA ILE A 55 -30.03 -1.85 -6.69
C ILE A 55 -31.20 -1.04 -6.11
N ARG A 56 -31.14 0.31 -6.15
CA ARG A 56 -32.14 1.17 -5.53
C ARG A 56 -33.57 0.89 -6.01
N ASP A 57 -33.73 0.57 -7.29
CA ASP A 57 -35.03 0.39 -7.93
C ASP A 57 -35.43 -1.11 -8.03
N ALA A 58 -34.68 -1.99 -7.38
CA ALA A 58 -34.92 -3.43 -7.43
C ALA A 58 -36.02 -3.86 -6.43
N PRO A 59 -36.70 -4.98 -6.67
CA PRO A 59 -37.68 -5.50 -5.73
C PRO A 59 -37.03 -5.98 -4.42
N ASP A 60 -37.75 -5.90 -3.31
CA ASP A 60 -37.30 -6.31 -1.96
C ASP A 60 -36.65 -7.70 -1.92
N ALA A 61 -37.14 -8.62 -2.75
CA ALA A 61 -36.59 -9.97 -2.86
C ALA A 61 -35.09 -9.96 -3.24
N VAL A 62 -34.68 -9.05 -4.15
CA VAL A 62 -33.29 -8.90 -4.59
C VAL A 62 -32.44 -8.33 -3.46
N HIS A 63 -32.96 -7.36 -2.70
CA HIS A 63 -32.28 -6.85 -1.51
C HIS A 63 -32.01 -7.96 -0.49
N ARG A 64 -32.99 -8.85 -0.25
CA ARG A 64 -32.81 -10.01 0.65
C ARG A 64 -31.78 -11.01 0.12
N MET A 65 -31.82 -11.33 -1.18
CA MET A 65 -30.89 -12.27 -1.80
C MET A 65 -29.43 -11.77 -1.73
N LEU A 66 -29.25 -10.46 -1.91
CA LEU A 66 -27.94 -9.81 -1.93
C LEU A 66 -27.46 -9.37 -0.54
N ASN A 67 -28.26 -9.54 0.51
CA ASN A 67 -27.85 -9.24 1.87
C ASN A 67 -26.66 -10.13 2.31
N LEU A 68 -25.73 -9.54 3.07
CA LEU A 68 -24.55 -10.22 3.62
C LEU A 68 -24.87 -11.35 4.59
N ASP A 69 -26.05 -11.36 5.19
CA ASP A 69 -26.50 -12.48 6.05
C ASP A 69 -26.51 -13.82 5.29
N ASN A 70 -26.70 -13.77 3.97
CA ASN A 70 -26.70 -14.92 3.09
C ASN A 70 -25.31 -15.18 2.44
N ALA A 71 -24.29 -14.40 2.79
CA ALA A 71 -22.98 -14.47 2.18
C ALA A 71 -22.17 -15.66 2.69
N SER A 72 -21.38 -16.27 1.81
CA SER A 72 -20.41 -17.27 2.24
C SER A 72 -19.25 -16.60 3.00
N GLN A 73 -18.61 -17.33 3.92
CA GLN A 73 -17.41 -16.82 4.60
C GLN A 73 -16.31 -16.42 3.60
N ALA A 74 -16.23 -17.10 2.45
CA ALA A 74 -15.29 -16.76 1.38
C ALA A 74 -15.59 -15.39 0.77
N GLU A 75 -16.86 -15.09 0.49
CA GLU A 75 -17.31 -13.78 -0.03
C GLU A 75 -16.97 -12.66 0.97
N ILE A 76 -17.27 -12.85 2.25
CA ILE A 76 -16.95 -11.87 3.30
C ILE A 76 -15.44 -11.58 3.34
N ASN A 77 -14.62 -12.62 3.19
CA ASN A 77 -13.17 -12.48 3.16
C ASN A 77 -12.68 -11.74 1.90
N GLN A 78 -13.31 -11.98 0.74
CA GLN A 78 -12.99 -11.25 -0.48
C GLN A 78 -13.34 -9.76 -0.35
N LEU A 79 -14.49 -9.43 0.23
CA LEU A 79 -14.88 -8.04 0.49
C LEU A 79 -13.90 -7.33 1.44
N LYS A 80 -13.46 -8.00 2.52
CA LYS A 80 -12.42 -7.46 3.42
C LYS A 80 -11.10 -7.17 2.68
N ILE A 81 -10.71 -8.05 1.77
CA ILE A 81 -9.51 -7.87 0.94
C ILE A 81 -9.70 -6.69 -0.03
N GLN A 82 -10.86 -6.60 -0.68
CA GLN A 82 -11.17 -5.54 -1.64
C GLN A 82 -11.13 -4.16 -0.97
N LYS A 83 -11.76 -4.01 0.20
CA LYS A 83 -11.68 -2.77 1.00
C LYS A 83 -10.25 -2.42 1.39
N ALA A 84 -9.43 -3.43 1.73
CA ALA A 84 -8.03 -3.21 2.05
C ALA A 84 -7.21 -2.77 0.83
N ILE A 85 -7.54 -3.23 -0.37
CA ILE A 85 -6.92 -2.75 -1.62
C ILE A 85 -7.32 -1.29 -1.85
N GLU A 86 -8.62 -0.98 -1.79
CA GLU A 86 -9.14 0.37 -2.02
C GLU A 86 -8.58 1.42 -1.06
N ALA A 87 -8.30 1.04 0.19
CA ALA A 87 -7.72 1.93 1.20
C ALA A 87 -6.21 2.22 0.99
N PHE A 88 -5.48 1.33 0.30
CA PHE A 88 -4.02 1.41 0.16
C PHE A 88 -3.52 1.55 -1.30
N GLN A 89 -4.42 1.46 -2.28
CA GLN A 89 -4.10 1.63 -3.70
C GLN A 89 -3.58 3.04 -3.99
N ARG A 90 -2.55 3.14 -4.84
CA ARG A 90 -2.04 4.45 -5.29
C ARG A 90 -2.85 5.04 -6.44
N PHE A 91 -3.43 4.16 -7.24
CA PHE A 91 -4.27 4.45 -8.41
C PHE A 91 -5.37 3.39 -8.48
N PRO A 92 -6.50 3.66 -9.16
CA PRO A 92 -7.58 2.68 -9.26
C PRO A 92 -7.08 1.39 -9.92
N GLY A 93 -7.27 0.25 -9.23
CA GLY A 93 -6.86 -1.07 -9.73
C GLY A 93 -5.41 -1.46 -9.39
N ASP A 94 -4.73 -0.69 -8.54
CA ASP A 94 -3.40 -1.05 -8.05
C ASP A 94 -3.47 -2.27 -7.12
N THR A 95 -2.93 -3.38 -7.59
CA THR A 95 -2.79 -4.64 -6.83
C THR A 95 -1.34 -4.97 -6.50
N GLY A 96 -0.39 -4.23 -7.08
CA GLY A 96 1.03 -4.55 -7.09
C GLY A 96 1.85 -3.78 -6.08
N SER A 97 1.39 -2.59 -5.65
CA SER A 97 2.14 -1.78 -4.69
C SER A 97 2.42 -2.50 -3.37
N THR A 98 3.58 -2.20 -2.78
CA THR A 98 4.04 -2.82 -1.53
C THR A 98 3.04 -2.61 -0.39
N GLU A 99 2.53 -1.39 -0.20
CA GLU A 99 1.45 -1.08 0.75
C GLU A 99 0.20 -1.94 0.55
N VAL A 100 -0.27 -2.09 -0.69
CA VAL A 100 -1.45 -2.92 -1.01
C VAL A 100 -1.19 -4.38 -0.64
N GLN A 101 -0.05 -4.93 -1.05
CA GLN A 101 0.32 -6.31 -0.70
C GLN A 101 0.40 -6.53 0.82
N VAL A 102 0.93 -5.56 1.57
CA VAL A 102 0.99 -5.59 3.04
C VAL A 102 -0.41 -5.56 3.66
N ALA A 103 -1.31 -4.73 3.15
CA ALA A 103 -2.69 -4.66 3.62
C ALA A 103 -3.44 -5.99 3.37
N VAL A 104 -3.32 -6.55 2.17
CA VAL A 104 -3.92 -7.85 1.81
C VAL A 104 -3.38 -8.98 2.71
N LEU A 105 -2.07 -9.05 2.90
CA LEU A 105 -1.46 -10.05 3.80
C LEU A 105 -1.95 -9.88 5.24
N THR A 106 -2.14 -8.64 5.69
CA THR A 106 -2.63 -8.37 7.05
C THR A 106 -4.06 -8.90 7.25
N GLN A 107 -4.95 -8.73 6.27
CA GLN A 107 -6.30 -9.32 6.34
C GLN A 107 -6.27 -10.85 6.35
N LYS A 108 -5.41 -11.47 5.50
CA LYS A 108 -5.24 -12.93 5.48
C LYS A 108 -4.70 -13.47 6.81
N ILE A 109 -3.72 -12.78 7.40
CA ILE A 109 -3.16 -13.12 8.71
C ILE A 109 -4.26 -13.03 9.78
N LYS A 110 -5.03 -11.94 9.85
CA LYS A 110 -6.12 -11.76 10.83
C LYS A 110 -7.13 -12.91 10.75
N ARG A 111 -7.63 -13.22 9.55
CA ARG A 111 -8.54 -14.36 9.30
C ARG A 111 -7.94 -15.68 9.82
N MET A 112 -6.69 -15.95 9.47
CA MET A 112 -6.05 -17.22 9.82
C MET A 112 -5.76 -17.31 11.32
N THR A 113 -5.43 -16.19 11.97
CA THR A 113 -5.29 -16.11 13.42
C THR A 113 -6.60 -16.40 14.13
N GLU A 114 -7.74 -15.91 13.62
CA GLU A 114 -9.07 -16.26 14.14
C GLU A 114 -9.35 -17.76 13.97
N HIS A 115 -9.10 -18.33 12.79
CA HIS A 115 -9.28 -19.77 12.53
C HIS A 115 -8.52 -20.68 13.53
N PHE A 116 -7.30 -20.31 13.91
CA PHE A 116 -6.51 -21.12 14.86
C PHE A 116 -6.97 -21.04 16.31
N LYS A 117 -7.85 -20.09 16.68
CA LYS A 117 -8.42 -20.07 18.03
C LYS A 117 -9.22 -21.35 18.29
N ASP A 118 -9.95 -21.79 17.28
CA ASP A 118 -10.78 -23.00 17.32
C ASP A 118 -10.00 -24.24 16.85
N HIS A 119 -9.17 -24.09 15.81
CA HIS A 119 -8.46 -25.21 15.17
C HIS A 119 -6.98 -25.31 15.57
N LYS A 120 -6.70 -25.51 16.86
CA LYS A 120 -5.33 -25.46 17.40
C LYS A 120 -4.37 -26.54 16.84
N LYS A 121 -4.88 -27.66 16.34
CA LYS A 121 -4.07 -28.81 15.88
C LYS A 121 -3.67 -28.74 14.41
N ASP A 122 -4.15 -27.77 13.64
CA ASP A 122 -3.76 -27.64 12.23
C ASP A 122 -2.36 -27.01 12.08
N ASN A 123 -1.36 -27.88 11.97
CA ASN A 123 0.04 -27.49 11.81
C ASN A 123 0.42 -27.14 10.37
N HIS A 124 -0.32 -27.63 9.36
CA HIS A 124 -0.03 -27.33 7.96
C HIS A 124 -0.39 -25.88 7.65
N SER A 125 -1.60 -25.46 8.01
CA SER A 125 -2.03 -24.08 7.84
C SER A 125 -1.21 -23.12 8.70
N ARG A 126 -0.76 -23.55 9.90
CA ARG A 126 0.08 -22.73 10.78
C ARG A 126 1.43 -22.38 10.15
N ARG A 127 2.04 -23.32 9.42
CA ARG A 127 3.23 -23.05 8.60
C ARG A 127 2.94 -22.02 7.51
N GLY A 128 1.78 -22.12 6.85
CA GLY A 128 1.30 -21.12 5.89
C GLY A 128 1.17 -19.73 6.52
N LEU A 129 0.62 -19.64 7.73
CA LEU A 129 0.53 -18.38 8.49
C LEU A 129 1.91 -17.78 8.78
N GLN A 130 2.87 -18.59 9.26
CA GLN A 130 4.23 -18.13 9.54
C GLN A 130 4.92 -17.62 8.26
N SER A 131 4.69 -18.27 7.13
CA SER A 131 5.19 -17.82 5.82
C SER A 131 4.58 -16.47 5.43
N MET A 132 3.27 -16.27 5.61
CA MET A 132 2.61 -14.97 5.36
C MET A 132 3.14 -13.85 6.25
N ILE A 133 3.36 -14.12 7.54
CA ILE A 133 3.94 -13.15 8.49
C ILE A 133 5.35 -12.77 8.05
N SER A 134 6.18 -13.76 7.70
CA SER A 134 7.55 -13.54 7.21
C SER A 134 7.57 -12.73 5.92
N ARG A 135 6.67 -13.02 4.98
CA ARG A 135 6.53 -12.25 3.73
C ARG A 135 6.13 -10.81 4.00
N ARG A 136 5.17 -10.58 4.90
CA ARG A 136 4.76 -9.22 5.28
C ARG A 136 5.91 -8.45 5.91
N LYS A 137 6.70 -9.09 6.78
CA LYS A 137 7.90 -8.47 7.38
C LYS A 137 8.91 -8.04 6.31
N LYS A 138 9.22 -8.91 5.35
CA LYS A 138 10.12 -8.58 4.22
C LYS A 138 9.63 -7.39 3.39
N LEU A 139 8.33 -7.32 3.09
CA LEU A 139 7.74 -6.19 2.36
C LEU A 139 7.83 -4.87 3.15
N LEU A 140 7.57 -4.93 4.45
CA LEU A 140 7.71 -3.76 5.33
C LEU A 140 9.17 -3.30 5.46
N GLU A 141 10.12 -4.23 5.53
CA GLU A 141 11.55 -3.91 5.52
C GLU A 141 11.99 -3.26 4.20
N TYR A 142 11.48 -3.74 3.07
CA TYR A 142 11.71 -3.11 1.76
C TYR A 142 11.16 -1.69 1.74
N LEU A 143 9.89 -1.50 2.13
CA LEU A 143 9.25 -0.18 2.17
C LEU A 143 10.02 0.79 3.09
N ARG A 144 10.55 0.30 4.21
CA ARG A 144 11.36 1.11 5.14
C ARG A 144 12.66 1.61 4.50
N ARG A 145 13.30 0.81 3.65
CA ARG A 145 14.55 1.17 2.94
C ARG A 145 14.28 2.18 1.82
N GLU A 146 13.21 1.97 1.07
CA GLU A 146 12.83 2.83 -0.07
C GLU A 146 12.22 4.15 0.38
N ASN A 147 11.23 4.12 1.27
CA ASN A 147 10.49 5.30 1.69
C ASN A 147 10.00 5.19 3.14
N LEU A 148 10.75 5.81 4.05
CA LEU A 148 10.45 5.81 5.47
C LEU A 148 9.09 6.46 5.81
N GLN A 149 8.65 7.47 5.06
CA GLN A 149 7.38 8.15 5.32
C GLN A 149 6.19 7.25 4.97
N GLN A 150 6.24 6.59 3.81
CA GLN A 150 5.24 5.58 3.42
C GLN A 150 5.18 4.46 4.46
N TYR A 151 6.34 3.94 4.84
CA TYR A 151 6.44 2.91 5.86
C TYR A 151 5.71 3.29 7.16
N ARG A 152 5.99 4.50 7.70
CA ARG A 152 5.35 4.97 8.94
C ARG A 152 3.84 5.12 8.77
N ALA A 153 3.38 5.64 7.64
CA ALA A 153 1.96 5.80 7.35
C ALA A 153 1.23 4.45 7.27
N VAL A 154 1.82 3.46 6.58
CA VAL A 154 1.24 2.10 6.44
C VAL A 154 1.17 1.40 7.79
N VAL A 155 2.25 1.47 8.57
CA VAL A 155 2.32 0.83 9.89
C VAL A 155 1.31 1.45 10.86
N ALA A 156 1.19 2.78 10.86
CA ALA A 156 0.21 3.49 11.67
C ALA A 156 -1.23 3.13 11.26
N ALA A 157 -1.52 3.13 9.96
CA ALA A 157 -2.85 2.81 9.44
C ALA A 157 -3.27 1.36 9.73
N LEU A 158 -2.33 0.41 9.73
CA LEU A 158 -2.62 -1.01 10.00
C LEU A 158 -2.48 -1.41 11.48
N GLY A 159 -2.06 -0.50 12.36
CA GLY A 159 -1.85 -0.78 13.78
C GLY A 159 -0.77 -1.83 14.06
N LEU A 160 0.22 -1.98 13.17
CA LEU A 160 1.26 -3.00 13.30
C LEU A 160 2.35 -2.54 14.27
N ARG A 161 2.82 -3.45 15.14
CA ARG A 161 3.95 -3.17 16.03
C ARG A 161 5.29 -3.43 15.32
N PHE A 162 6.24 -2.54 15.54
CA PHE A 162 7.62 -2.67 15.05
C PHE A 162 8.37 -3.74 15.85
N THR A 163 8.93 -4.75 15.17
CA THR A 163 9.85 -5.77 15.75
C THR A 163 10.84 -6.29 14.73
#